data_AF-A0AAV1XF78-F1
#
_entry.id   AF-A0AAV1XF78-F1
#
_cell.length_a   1.000
_cell.length_b   1.000
_cell.length_c   1.000
_cell.angle_alpha   90.00
_cell.angle_beta   90.00
_cell.angle_gamma   90.00
#
_symmetry.space_group_name_H-M   'P 1'
#
loop_
_entity.id
_entity.type
_entity.pdbx_description
1 polymer ?
#
loop_
_entity_poly.entity_id
_entity_poly.type
_entity_poly.pdbx_seq_one_letter_code
_entity_poly.pdbx_strand_id
1 'polypeptide(L)'
;MPMGGPVSHHHQHFKNINGTDNRISGTLFGYRKGRVSFSLQENPMCLPSLVLELSIQTNVLQKEMAEGMVRMAVECEERQEKDKTRLMEEPIWTMYCNGKKSGYGVRREATEEDLNVMEMLKAVSMGVGVLPGKSEYVDGESAYMRAHFDHVVGSKDSETLYMLSPEGNCGPELTMFFVRI
;
A
#
# COMPACT_ATOMS: atom_id res chain seq x y z
N MET A 1 7.39 -47.82 -30.33
CA MET A 1 6.62 -46.89 -29.48
C MET A 1 7.60 -46.25 -28.51
N PRO A 2 7.89 -44.94 -28.60
CA PRO A 2 8.80 -44.30 -27.67
C PRO A 2 8.03 -43.79 -26.45
N MET A 3 8.45 -44.20 -25.25
CA MET A 3 7.93 -43.72 -23.97
C MET A 3 8.63 -42.40 -23.63
N GLY A 4 7.82 -41.41 -23.24
CA GLY A 4 8.20 -40.00 -23.10
C GLY A 4 9.36 -39.74 -22.14
N GLY A 5 10.18 -38.77 -22.51
CA GLY A 5 11.22 -38.21 -21.64
C GLY A 5 10.64 -37.40 -20.48
N PRO A 6 11.42 -37.15 -19.41
CA PRO A 6 10.96 -36.38 -18.28
C PRO A 6 10.80 -34.91 -18.66
N VAL A 7 9.64 -34.37 -18.30
CA VAL A 7 9.22 -32.98 -18.47
C VAL A 7 10.02 -32.10 -17.50
N SER A 8 10.78 -31.16 -18.03
CA SER A 8 11.49 -30.13 -17.27
C SER A 8 10.47 -29.20 -16.59
N HIS A 9 10.18 -29.44 -15.33
CA HIS A 9 9.46 -28.46 -14.50
C HIS A 9 10.42 -27.32 -14.15
N HIS A 10 10.32 -26.21 -14.88
CA HIS A 10 10.85 -24.92 -14.46
C HIS A 10 10.14 -24.49 -13.16
N HIS A 11 10.66 -24.93 -12.02
CA HIS A 11 10.37 -24.29 -10.75
C HIS A 11 11.01 -22.90 -10.81
N GLN A 12 10.19 -21.87 -11.03
CA GLN A 12 10.55 -20.51 -10.69
C GLN A 12 10.87 -20.51 -9.20
N HIS A 13 12.16 -20.49 -8.89
CA HIS A 13 12.68 -20.13 -7.58
C HIS A 13 12.17 -18.71 -7.29
N PHE A 14 11.04 -18.60 -6.59
CA PHE A 14 10.82 -17.46 -5.72
C PHE A 14 11.97 -17.51 -4.72
N LYS A 15 13.01 -16.72 -4.98
CA LYS A 15 14.04 -16.46 -3.99
C LYS A 15 13.29 -16.04 -2.73
N ASN A 16 13.43 -16.83 -1.67
CA ASN A 16 13.17 -16.37 -0.32
C ASN A 16 13.90 -15.04 -0.21
N ILE A 17 13.13 -13.95 -0.15
CA ILE A 17 13.64 -12.66 0.24
C ILE A 17 14.07 -12.90 1.68
N ASN A 18 15.38 -13.02 1.88
CA ASN A 18 15.96 -13.04 3.21
C ASN A 18 15.53 -11.73 3.86
N GLY A 19 14.50 -11.81 4.71
CA GLY A 19 13.85 -10.67 5.32
C GLY A 19 14.87 -9.82 6.07
N THR A 20 15.23 -8.71 5.45
CA THR A 20 15.81 -7.57 6.16
C THR A 20 14.71 -6.93 6.99
N ASP A 21 15.11 -6.50 8.18
CA ASP A 21 14.36 -6.05 9.37
C ASP A 21 13.48 -4.79 9.18
N ASN A 22 12.90 -4.56 7.99
CA ASN A 22 12.20 -3.32 7.64
C ASN A 22 10.69 -3.55 7.41
N ARG A 23 10.07 -4.30 8.33
CA ARG A 23 8.63 -4.53 8.33
C ARG A 23 7.92 -3.30 8.87
N ILE A 24 7.01 -2.74 8.08
CA ILE A 24 6.21 -1.58 8.47
C ILE A 24 4.72 -1.92 8.49
N SER A 25 3.93 -1.22 9.31
CA SER A 25 2.48 -1.36 9.31
C SER A 25 1.88 -0.37 8.32
N GLY A 26 1.09 -0.86 7.37
CA GLY A 26 0.32 -0.03 6.45
C GLY A 26 -1.18 -0.18 6.67
N THR A 27 -1.92 0.92 6.62
CA THR A 27 -3.38 0.94 6.74
C THR A 27 -3.98 1.71 5.57
N LEU A 28 -4.81 1.04 4.78
CA LEU A 28 -5.67 1.66 3.75
C LEU A 28 -7.04 1.86 4.38
N PHE A 29 -7.59 3.06 4.31
CA PHE A 29 -8.90 3.35 4.89
C PHE A 29 -9.62 4.47 4.14
N GLY A 30 -10.95 4.47 4.22
CA GLY A 30 -11.75 5.51 3.62
C GLY A 30 -13.24 5.15 3.58
N TYR A 31 -14.06 6.18 3.41
CA TYR A 31 -15.49 6.00 3.16
C TYR A 31 -15.70 5.30 1.80
N ARG A 32 -16.77 4.52 1.70
CA ARG A 32 -17.07 3.69 0.51
C ARG A 32 -17.02 4.45 -0.83
N LYS A 33 -17.54 5.67 -0.87
CA LYS A 33 -17.53 6.56 -2.07
C LYS A 33 -16.44 7.64 -2.01
N GLY A 34 -15.62 7.63 -0.96
CA GLY A 34 -14.51 8.56 -0.75
C GLY A 34 -13.20 8.06 -1.35
N ARG A 35 -12.20 8.93 -1.36
CA ARG A 35 -10.81 8.60 -1.71
C ARG A 35 -10.18 7.73 -0.63
N VAL A 36 -9.23 6.90 -1.02
CA VAL A 36 -8.46 6.07 -0.08
C VAL A 36 -7.37 6.89 0.57
N SER A 37 -7.27 6.85 1.90
CA SER A 37 -6.09 7.28 2.64
C SER A 37 -5.22 6.07 2.94
N PHE A 38 -3.93 6.16 2.61
CA PHE A 38 -2.92 5.16 2.94
C PHE A 38 -1.97 5.72 3.99
N SER A 39 -1.91 5.07 5.14
CA SER A 39 -1.04 5.45 6.25
C SER A 39 0.04 4.41 6.47
N LEU A 40 1.27 4.85 6.71
CA LEU A 40 2.38 4.01 7.15
C LEU A 40 2.77 4.35 8.58
N GLN A 41 3.00 3.33 9.40
CA GLN A 41 3.53 3.43 10.75
C GLN A 41 4.69 2.43 10.89
N GLU A 42 5.78 2.83 11.55
CA GLU A 42 6.88 1.91 11.88
C GLU A 42 6.37 0.72 12.73
N ASN A 43 5.48 1.00 13.67
CA ASN A 43 4.70 0.00 14.40
C ASN A 43 3.32 0.57 14.78
N PRO A 44 2.34 -0.27 15.16
CA PRO A 44 0.97 0.19 15.45
C PRO A 44 0.80 1.22 16.57
N MET A 45 1.83 1.43 17.40
CA MET A 45 1.80 2.34 18.55
C MET A 45 2.36 3.73 18.24
N CYS A 46 2.97 3.92 17.07
CA CYS A 46 3.60 5.19 16.66
C CYS A 46 2.63 6.06 15.84
N LEU A 47 2.93 7.36 15.71
CA LEU A 47 2.23 8.21 14.76
C LEU A 47 2.55 7.78 13.31
N PRO A 48 1.65 8.06 12.34
CA PRO A 48 1.94 7.85 10.93
C PRO A 48 3.21 8.58 10.48
N SER A 49 4.14 7.87 9.84
CA SER A 49 5.31 8.47 9.18
C SER A 49 4.97 9.01 7.78
N LEU A 50 3.91 8.47 7.17
CA LEU A 50 3.37 8.92 5.88
C LEU A 50 1.84 8.79 5.90
N VAL A 51 1.15 9.82 5.38
CA VAL A 51 -0.24 9.70 4.95
C VAL A 51 -0.36 10.17 3.50
N LEU A 52 -0.85 9.27 2.65
CA LEU A 52 -1.02 9.46 1.22
C LEU A 52 -2.50 9.38 0.87
N GLU A 53 -3.07 10.47 0.36
CA GLU A 53 -4.42 10.46 -0.18
C GLU A 53 -4.38 10.04 -1.66
N LEU A 54 -5.01 8.92 -1.97
CA LEU A 54 -5.03 8.31 -3.29
C LEU A 54 -6.30 8.70 -4.03
N SER A 55 -6.19 9.08 -5.31
CA SER A 55 -7.34 9.48 -6.13
C SER A 55 -8.36 8.37 -6.39
N ILE A 56 -8.01 7.11 -6.13
CA ILE A 56 -8.89 5.96 -6.29
C ILE A 56 -9.94 5.93 -5.17
N GLN A 57 -11.18 5.61 -5.52
CA GLN A 57 -12.24 5.45 -4.53
C GLN A 57 -12.09 4.11 -3.79
N THR A 58 -12.49 4.09 -2.52
CA THR A 58 -12.37 2.90 -1.66
C THR A 58 -13.09 1.68 -2.24
N ASN A 59 -14.33 1.85 -2.73
CA ASN A 59 -15.08 0.77 -3.38
C ASN A 59 -14.41 0.23 -4.66
N VAL A 60 -13.74 1.09 -5.44
CA VAL A 60 -13.02 0.69 -6.65
C VAL A 60 -11.79 -0.12 -6.26
N LEU A 61 -11.01 0.35 -5.27
CA LEU A 61 -9.86 -0.41 -4.77
C LEU A 61 -10.26 -1.77 -4.22
N GLN A 62 -11.33 -1.85 -3.43
CA GLN A 62 -11.86 -3.11 -2.90
C GLN A 62 -12.27 -4.08 -4.02
N LYS A 63 -12.86 -3.57 -5.11
CA LYS A 63 -13.20 -4.38 -6.29
C LYS A 63 -11.95 -4.91 -6.99
N GLU A 64 -10.94 -4.08 -7.21
CA GLU A 64 -9.67 -4.49 -7.81
C GLU A 64 -8.97 -5.57 -6.95
N MET A 65 -8.99 -5.42 -5.62
CA MET A 65 -8.45 -6.42 -4.69
C MET A 65 -9.24 -7.73 -4.70
N ALA A 66 -10.57 -7.67 -4.86
CA ALA A 66 -11.40 -8.87 -4.98
C ALA A 66 -11.19 -9.60 -6.33
N GLU A 67 -10.80 -8.87 -7.37
CA GLU A 67 -10.49 -9.43 -8.70
C GLU A 67 -9.08 -10.06 -8.76
N GLY A 68 -8.17 -9.67 -7.85
CA GLY A 68 -6.87 -10.31 -7.67
C GLY A 68 -5.80 -9.36 -7.17
N MET A 69 -4.57 -9.58 -7.65
CA MET A 69 -3.40 -8.80 -7.25
C MET A 69 -3.51 -7.35 -7.74
N VAL A 70 -3.33 -6.40 -6.81
CA VAL A 70 -3.28 -4.97 -7.12
C VAL A 70 -1.83 -4.49 -7.15
N ARG A 71 -1.48 -3.79 -8.23
CA ARG A 71 -0.16 -3.13 -8.39
C ARG A 71 -0.37 -1.64 -8.53
N MET A 72 0.04 -0.89 -7.52
CA MET A 72 0.00 0.56 -7.53
C MET A 72 1.39 1.10 -7.83
N ALA A 73 1.51 2.02 -8.78
CA ALA A 73 2.74 2.78 -8.99
C ALA A 73 2.44 4.24 -8.76
N VAL A 74 3.29 4.92 -7.98
CA VAL A 74 3.23 6.35 -7.73
C VAL A 74 4.55 6.97 -8.21
N GLU A 75 4.42 7.79 -9.25
CA GLU A 75 5.54 8.38 -9.99
C GLU A 75 5.62 9.88 -9.74
N CYS A 76 6.80 10.39 -9.40
CA CYS A 76 7.08 11.83 -9.37
C CYS A 76 8.25 12.17 -10.31
N GLU A 77 8.32 13.41 -10.76
CA GLU A 77 9.42 13.86 -11.63
C GLU A 77 10.69 14.11 -10.82
N GLU A 78 11.85 13.89 -11.46
CA GLU A 78 13.13 14.24 -10.88
C GLU A 78 13.21 15.73 -10.55
N ARG A 79 13.66 16.01 -9.33
CA ARG A 79 13.90 17.37 -8.86
C ARG A 79 15.33 17.78 -9.12
N GLN A 80 15.58 19.08 -9.21
CA GLN A 80 16.93 19.63 -9.42
C GLN A 80 17.92 19.03 -8.42
N GLU A 81 19.18 18.82 -8.82
CA GLU A 81 20.24 18.15 -8.01
C GLU A 81 20.46 18.72 -6.59
N LYS A 82 20.02 19.95 -6.32
CA LYS A 82 20.10 20.58 -5.00
C LYS A 82 19.01 20.12 -4.03
N ASP A 83 17.97 19.48 -4.55
CA ASP A 83 16.87 18.96 -3.77
C ASP A 83 17.29 17.64 -3.11
N LYS A 84 17.20 17.61 -1.77
CA LYS A 84 17.53 16.45 -0.94
C LYS A 84 16.26 15.76 -0.42
N THR A 85 15.09 16.07 -0.98
CA THR A 85 13.81 15.48 -0.61
C THR A 85 13.86 13.97 -0.78
N ARG A 86 13.54 13.23 0.29
CA ARG A 86 13.44 11.77 0.23
C ARG A 86 12.24 11.36 -0.62
N LEU A 87 12.29 10.19 -1.24
CA LEU A 87 11.22 9.75 -2.15
C LEU A 87 9.84 9.71 -1.47
N MET A 88 9.78 9.21 -0.23
CA MET A 88 8.56 9.17 0.58
C MET A 88 8.09 10.55 1.10
N GLU A 89 8.91 11.59 0.98
CA GLU A 89 8.59 12.96 1.42
C GLU A 89 8.01 13.83 0.31
N GLU A 90 8.01 13.34 -0.94
CA GLU A 90 7.43 14.03 -2.08
C GLU A 90 5.96 14.41 -1.82
N PRO A 91 5.49 15.59 -2.24
CA PRO A 91 4.15 16.09 -1.92
C PRO A 91 3.07 15.50 -2.83
N ILE A 92 3.44 15.13 -4.06
CA ILE A 92 2.51 14.69 -5.08
C ILE A 92 3.16 13.66 -5.99
N TRP A 93 2.36 12.68 -6.40
CA TRP A 93 2.72 11.67 -7.38
C TRP A 93 1.60 11.48 -8.38
N THR A 94 1.94 11.14 -9.61
CA THR A 94 1.01 10.54 -10.56
C THR A 94 0.80 9.08 -10.18
N MET A 95 -0.45 8.66 -10.02
CA MET A 95 -0.80 7.32 -9.59
C MET A 95 -1.28 6.46 -10.77
N TYR A 96 -0.80 5.22 -10.81
CA TYR A 96 -1.24 4.17 -11.70
C TYR A 96 -1.71 2.98 -10.86
N CYS A 97 -2.82 2.37 -11.27
CA CYS A 97 -3.33 1.13 -10.69
C CYS A 97 -3.42 0.10 -11.80
N ASN A 98 -2.77 -1.05 -11.64
CA ASN A 98 -2.71 -2.13 -12.62
C ASN A 98 -2.33 -1.65 -14.04
N GLY A 99 -1.37 -0.71 -14.11
CA GLY A 99 -0.87 -0.12 -15.35
C GLY A 99 -1.73 1.00 -15.95
N LYS A 100 -2.88 1.33 -15.34
CA LYS A 100 -3.76 2.41 -15.79
C LYS A 100 -3.60 3.65 -14.93
N LYS A 101 -3.38 4.81 -15.56
CA LYS A 101 -3.33 6.10 -14.87
C LYS A 101 -4.65 6.34 -14.15
N SER A 102 -4.57 6.49 -12.84
CA SER A 102 -5.71 6.50 -11.90
C SER A 102 -5.80 7.80 -11.09
N GLY A 103 -5.07 8.85 -11.52
CA GLY A 103 -5.08 10.18 -10.92
C GLY A 103 -3.77 10.49 -10.21
N TYR A 104 -3.86 11.01 -8.99
CA TYR A 104 -2.72 11.45 -8.18
C TYR A 104 -2.74 10.81 -6.79
N GLY A 105 -1.55 10.67 -6.20
CA GLY A 105 -1.36 10.51 -4.76
C GLY A 105 -0.87 11.83 -4.18
N VAL A 106 -1.43 12.28 -3.07
CA VAL A 106 -1.02 13.53 -2.40
C VAL A 106 -0.59 13.23 -0.98
N ARG A 107 0.66 13.54 -0.65
CA ARG A 107 1.14 13.45 0.73
C ARG A 107 0.57 14.61 1.51
N ARG A 108 0.08 14.31 2.70
CA ARG A 108 -0.45 15.30 3.62
C ARG A 108 -0.08 14.94 5.05
N GLU A 109 -0.22 15.92 5.94
CA GLU A 109 -0.16 15.67 7.38
C GLU A 109 -1.36 14.82 7.83
N ALA A 110 -1.17 14.06 8.90
CA ALA A 110 -2.24 13.30 9.53
C ALA A 110 -3.26 14.26 10.15
N THR A 111 -4.52 14.08 9.79
CA THR A 111 -5.67 14.80 10.35
C THR A 111 -6.15 14.12 11.63
N GLU A 112 -7.02 14.79 12.40
CA GLU A 112 -7.67 14.19 13.57
C GLU A 112 -8.45 12.91 13.25
N GLU A 113 -9.00 12.81 12.03
CA GLU A 113 -9.70 11.61 11.56
C GLU A 113 -8.73 10.44 11.36
N ASP A 114 -7.58 10.68 10.74
CA ASP A 114 -6.56 9.64 10.53
C ASP A 114 -6.02 9.14 11.87
N LEU A 115 -5.70 10.05 12.79
CA LEU A 115 -5.21 9.71 14.13
C LEU A 115 -6.24 8.90 14.92
N ASN A 116 -7.52 9.23 14.78
CA ASN A 116 -8.59 8.44 15.40
C ASN A 116 -8.69 7.03 14.80
N VAL A 117 -8.53 6.88 13.48
CA VAL A 117 -8.45 5.55 12.84
C VAL A 117 -7.25 4.77 13.39
N MET A 118 -6.08 5.41 13.50
CA MET A 118 -4.89 4.76 14.05
C MET A 118 -5.10 4.29 15.50
N GLU A 119 -5.74 5.11 16.35
CA GLU A 119 -6.02 4.76 17.75
C GLU A 119 -7.03 3.60 17.84
N MET A 120 -8.10 3.59 17.03
CA MET A 120 -9.05 2.47 16.99
C MET A 120 -8.40 1.15 16.55
N LEU A 121 -7.41 1.24 15.65
CA LEU A 121 -6.70 0.08 15.10
C LEU A 121 -5.42 -0.28 15.85
N LYS A 122 -5.13 0.36 16.99
CA LYS A 122 -3.88 0.20 17.73
C LYS A 122 -3.61 -1.23 18.19
N ALA A 123 -4.66 -1.97 18.57
CA ALA A 123 -4.58 -3.38 18.96
C ALA A 123 -4.70 -4.35 17.76
N VAL A 124 -4.89 -3.84 16.54
CA VAL A 124 -5.05 -4.64 15.33
C VAL A 124 -3.70 -4.72 14.62
N SER A 125 -3.16 -5.94 14.50
CA SER A 125 -1.90 -6.16 13.77
C SER A 125 -2.15 -6.26 12.26
N MET A 126 -3.14 -7.06 11.87
CA MET A 126 -3.60 -7.25 10.50
C MET A 126 -5.11 -7.48 10.51
N GLY A 127 -5.81 -7.03 9.47
CA GLY A 127 -7.24 -7.28 9.33
C GLY A 127 -7.92 -6.35 8.34
N VAL A 128 -9.11 -6.75 7.89
CA VAL A 128 -10.01 -5.96 7.06
C VAL A 128 -11.33 -5.80 7.82
N GLY A 129 -11.91 -4.61 7.80
CA GLY A 129 -13.18 -4.38 8.46
C GLY A 129 -13.77 -3.02 8.19
N VAL A 130 -14.76 -2.66 9.00
CA VAL A 130 -15.41 -1.35 8.97
C VAL A 130 -15.26 -0.66 10.33
N LEU A 131 -15.09 0.65 10.29
CA LEU A 131 -15.00 1.53 11.44
C LEU A 131 -16.22 2.47 11.45
N PRO A 132 -16.76 2.77 12.64
CA PRO A 132 -17.87 3.72 12.75
C PRO A 132 -17.42 5.11 12.27
N GLY A 133 -18.18 5.71 11.36
CA GLY A 133 -17.95 7.07 10.89
C GLY A 133 -18.29 8.10 11.99
N LYS A 134 -17.52 9.18 12.08
CA LYS A 134 -17.75 10.26 13.08
C LYS A 134 -18.81 11.28 12.66
N SER A 135 -19.22 11.32 11.40
CA SER A 135 -20.11 12.35 10.88
C SER A 135 -21.55 11.86 10.74
N GLU A 136 -22.49 12.51 11.42
CA GLU A 136 -23.95 12.29 11.26
C GLU A 136 -24.46 12.59 9.84
N TYR A 137 -23.68 13.36 9.06
CA TYR A 137 -24.03 13.83 7.71
C TYR A 137 -23.49 12.96 6.57
N VAL A 138 -22.57 12.05 6.87
CA VAL A 138 -22.02 11.10 5.89
C VAL A 138 -22.47 9.73 6.37
N ASP A 139 -23.58 9.25 5.81
CA ASP A 139 -23.92 7.83 5.86
C ASP A 139 -22.70 7.04 5.38
N GLY A 140 -21.99 6.38 6.28
CA GLY A 140 -20.76 5.74 5.86
C GLY A 140 -19.90 5.23 6.97
N GLU A 141 -20.08 3.96 7.27
CA GLU A 141 -18.99 3.12 7.75
C GLU A 141 -17.73 3.35 6.88
N SER A 142 -16.58 3.55 7.52
CA SER A 142 -15.30 3.67 6.84
C SER A 142 -14.67 2.29 6.77
N ALA A 143 -14.39 1.80 5.57
CA ALA A 143 -13.70 0.53 5.43
C ALA A 143 -12.21 0.72 5.72
N TYR A 144 -11.58 -0.29 6.30
CA TYR A 144 -10.13 -0.32 6.49
C TYR A 144 -9.55 -1.68 6.12
N MET A 145 -8.28 -1.65 5.72
CA MET A 145 -7.42 -2.81 5.62
C MET A 145 -6.08 -2.46 6.24
N ARG A 146 -5.67 -3.24 7.23
CA ARG A 146 -4.39 -3.13 7.91
C ARG A 146 -3.57 -4.37 7.64
N ALA A 147 -2.33 -4.18 7.22
CA ALA A 147 -1.40 -5.26 6.97
C ALA A 147 0.03 -4.82 7.30
N HIS A 148 0.91 -5.81 7.35
CA HIS A 148 2.34 -5.53 7.36
C HIS A 148 2.87 -5.49 5.93
N PHE A 149 3.87 -4.65 5.71
CA PHE A 149 4.54 -4.53 4.43
C PHE A 149 6.02 -4.80 4.62
N ASP A 150 6.59 -5.56 3.69
CA ASP A 150 8.04 -5.59 3.50
C ASP A 150 8.44 -4.36 2.68
N HIS A 151 9.23 -3.48 3.29
CA HIS A 151 9.66 -2.22 2.69
C HIS A 151 11.07 -2.34 2.13
N VAL A 152 11.14 -2.42 0.80
CA VAL A 152 12.39 -2.60 0.05
C VAL A 152 12.80 -1.28 -0.57
N VAL A 153 13.94 -0.75 -0.16
CA VAL A 153 14.57 0.43 -0.76
C VAL A 153 15.49 -0.03 -1.89
N GLY A 154 15.12 0.28 -3.13
CA GLY A 154 15.93 -0.04 -4.31
C GLY A 154 17.03 0.97 -4.56
N SER A 155 16.70 2.26 -4.49
CA SER A 155 17.64 3.38 -4.65
C SER A 155 17.09 4.64 -3.98
N LYS A 156 17.78 5.79 -4.12
CA LYS A 156 17.26 7.11 -3.70
C LYS A 156 15.96 7.53 -4.45
N ASP A 157 15.66 6.86 -5.55
CA ASP A 157 14.58 7.16 -6.50
C ASP A 157 13.58 6.01 -6.63
N SER A 158 13.78 4.90 -5.91
CA SER A 158 12.88 3.74 -5.97
C SER A 158 12.73 3.04 -4.63
N GLU A 159 11.49 2.92 -4.18
CA GLU A 159 11.11 2.17 -2.98
C GLU A 159 9.87 1.33 -3.30
N THR A 160 9.76 0.14 -2.71
CA THR A 160 8.63 -0.77 -2.94
C THR A 160 8.10 -1.31 -1.62
N LEU A 161 6.77 -1.36 -1.52
CA LEU A 161 6.04 -1.94 -0.41
C LEU A 161 5.32 -3.20 -0.88
N TYR A 162 5.70 -4.35 -0.33
CA TYR A 162 5.03 -5.63 -0.59
C TYR A 162 4.13 -5.98 0.58
N MET A 163 2.81 -6.01 0.37
CA MET A 163 1.88 -6.43 1.39
C MET A 163 2.11 -7.90 1.76
N LEU A 164 2.32 -8.17 3.04
CA LEU A 164 2.48 -9.51 3.56
C LEU A 164 1.10 -10.13 3.77
N SER A 165 0.85 -11.27 3.12
CA SER A 165 -0.33 -12.09 3.40
C SER A 165 -0.18 -12.76 4.77
N PRO A 166 -1.25 -12.79 5.60
CA PRO A 166 -1.23 -13.54 6.85
C PRO A 166 -1.06 -15.06 6.64
N GLU A 167 -1.39 -15.57 5.44
CA GLU A 167 -1.33 -17.00 5.11
C GLU A 167 0.03 -17.43 4.52
N GLY A 168 0.94 -16.49 4.23
CA GLY A 168 2.33 -16.76 3.84
C GLY A 168 2.58 -17.46 2.49
N ASN A 169 1.56 -18.03 1.84
CA ASN A 169 1.69 -18.85 0.63
C ASN A 169 1.14 -18.22 -0.66
N CYS A 170 0.38 -17.14 -0.56
CA CYS A 170 -0.07 -16.36 -1.71
C CYS A 170 0.84 -15.12 -1.82
N GLY A 171 1.34 -14.82 -3.02
CA GLY A 171 2.11 -13.60 -3.26
C GLY A 171 1.38 -12.33 -2.80
N PRO A 172 2.06 -11.16 -2.81
CA PRO A 172 1.50 -9.95 -2.20
C PRO A 172 0.19 -9.54 -2.88
N GLU A 173 -0.90 -9.44 -2.11
CA GLU A 173 -2.22 -9.02 -2.61
C GLU A 173 -2.20 -7.57 -3.13
N LEU A 174 -1.36 -6.74 -2.49
CA LEU A 174 -1.07 -5.38 -2.91
C LEU A 174 0.45 -5.18 -2.97
N THR A 175 0.92 -4.60 -4.05
CA THR A 175 2.28 -4.05 -4.15
C THR A 175 2.20 -2.58 -4.53
N MET A 176 2.94 -1.72 -3.83
CA MET A 176 3.04 -0.30 -4.17
C MET A 176 4.48 0.11 -4.47
N PHE A 177 4.69 0.65 -5.67
CA PHE A 177 5.97 1.13 -6.16
C PHE A 177 6.01 2.65 -6.07
N PHE A 178 7.02 3.20 -5.41
CA PHE A 178 7.35 4.61 -5.45
C PHE A 178 8.53 4.77 -6.39
N VAL A 179 8.40 5.65 -7.38
CA VAL A 179 9.42 5.86 -8.40
C VAL A 179 9.56 7.35 -8.68
N ARG A 180 10.80 7.83 -8.71
CA ARG A 180 11.14 9.14 -9.27
C ARG A 180 11.69 8.92 -10.68
N ILE A 181 11.07 9.56 -11.68
CA ILE A 181 11.36 9.41 -13.12
C ILE A 181 12.06 10.62 -13.70
#